data_AF-A0A916HM81-F1
#
_entry.id   AF-A0A916HM81-F1
#
_cell.length_a   1.000
_cell.length_b   1.000
_cell.length_c   1.000
_cell.angle_alpha   90.00
_cell.angle_beta   90.00
_cell.angle_gamma   90.00
#
_symmetry.space_group_name_H-M   'P 1'
#
loop_
_entity.id
_entity.type
_entity.pdbx_description
1 polymer ?
#
loop_
_entity_poly.entity_id
_entity_poly.type
_entity_poly.pdbx_seq_one_letter_code
_entity_poly.pdbx_strand_id
1 'polypeptide(L)' 'DMNGAWLVSTLAITLYFVIGSWLEEKKLLALHGDAYRRYREKVPGLVPLPWKRLSRAEVETLESEVPS' A
#
# COMPACT_ATOMS: atom_id res chain seq x y z
N ASP A 1 -18.17 31.21 6.25
CA ASP A 1 -16.90 30.63 6.71
C ASP A 1 -17.02 29.12 6.67
N MET A 2 -16.63 28.51 5.55
CA MET A 2 -16.82 27.08 5.28
C MET A 2 -15.54 26.48 4.67
N ASN A 3 -14.78 27.28 3.90
CA ASN A 3 -13.52 26.86 3.30
C ASN A 3 -12.42 26.53 4.30
N GLY A 4 -12.28 27.27 5.41
CA GLY A 4 -11.23 27.03 6.40
C GLY A 4 -11.39 25.67 7.09
N ALA A 5 -12.57 25.44 7.68
CA ALA A 5 -12.91 24.16 8.32
C ALA A 5 -12.85 22.98 7.33
N TRP A 6 -13.37 23.15 6.10
CA TRP A 6 -13.32 22.11 5.07
C TRP A 6 -11.89 21.75 4.66
N LEU A 7 -11.01 22.74 4.48
CA LEU A 7 -9.61 22.52 4.13
C LEU A 7 -8.90 21.74 5.25
N VAL A 8 -9.09 22.16 6.49
CA VAL A 8 -8.50 21.49 7.67
C VAL A 8 -9.00 20.06 7.79
N SER A 9 -10.31 19.83 7.69
CA SER A 9 -10.88 18.48 7.74
C SER A 9 -10.39 17.61 6.59
N THR A 10 -10.30 18.14 5.37
CA THR A 10 -9.81 17.40 4.20
C THR A 10 -8.35 16.98 4.39
N LEU A 11 -7.51 17.91 4.87
CA LEU A 11 -6.10 17.62 5.15
C LEU A 11 -5.94 16.62 6.30
N ALA A 12 -6.73 16.75 7.38
CA ALA A 12 -6.69 15.83 8.50
C ALA A 12 -7.10 14.40 8.08
N ILE A 13 -8.18 14.27 7.31
CA ILE A 13 -8.66 12.97 6.79
C ILE A 13 -7.63 12.38 5.81
N THR A 14 -7.08 13.19 4.91
CA THR A 14 -6.02 12.74 3.97
C THR A 14 -4.81 12.22 4.73
N LEU A 15 -4.34 12.98 5.73
CA LEU A 15 -3.20 12.59 6.55
C LEU A 15 -3.48 11.31 7.34
N TYR A 16 -4.69 11.16 7.90
CA TYR A 16 -5.11 9.95 8.59
C TYR A 16 -5.00 8.72 7.70
N PHE A 17 -5.48 8.78 6.45
CA PHE A 17 -5.37 7.66 5.51
C PHE A 17 -3.91 7.38 5.12
N VAL A 18 -3.11 8.41 4.87
CA VAL A 18 -1.69 8.26 4.51
C VAL A 18 -0.91 7.58 5.65
N ILE A 19 -1.10 8.05 6.89
CA ILE A 19 -0.43 7.48 8.06
C ILE A 19 -0.93 6.06 8.32
N GLY A 20 -2.25 5.83 8.28
CA GLY A 20 -2.85 4.52 8.49
C GLY A 20 -2.30 3.47 7.52
N SER A 21 -2.30 3.79 6.22
CA SER A 21 -1.77 2.89 5.20
C SER A 21 -0.27 2.62 5.37
N TRP A 22 0.52 3.63 5.75
CA TRP A 22 1.95 3.44 6.01
C TRP A 22 2.22 2.52 7.21
N LEU A 23 1.45 2.64 8.29
CA LEU A 23 1.58 1.78 9.46
C LEU A 23 1.21 0.33 9.14
N GLU A 24 0.14 0.10 8.38
CA GLU A 24 -0.25 -1.24 7.92
C GLU A 24 0.83 -1.87 7.05
N GLU A 25 1.40 -1.10 6.13
CA GLU A 25 2.46 -1.59 5.24
C GLU A 25 3.74 -1.95 6.00
N LYS A 26 4.09 -1.18 7.05
CA LYS A 26 5.18 -1.55 7.97
C LYS A 26 4.87 -2.81 8.76
N LYS A 27 3.63 -3.00 9.20
CA LYS A 27 3.20 -4.23 9.88
C LYS A 27 3.31 -5.45 8.97
N LEU A 28 2.91 -5.31 7.71
CA LEU A 28 3.03 -6.38 6.71
C LEU A 28 4.49 -6.71 6.38
N LEU A 29 5.35 -5.69 6.24
CA LEU A 29 6.79 -5.89 6.10
C LEU A 29 7.40 -6.60 7.32
N ALA A 30 6.97 -6.27 8.54
CA ALA A 30 7.44 -6.94 9.74
C ALA A 30 6.96 -8.41 9.83
N LEU A 31 5.75 -8.71 9.35
CA LEU A 31 5.16 -10.04 9.41
C LEU A 31 5.67 -10.98 8.31
N HIS A 32 5.89 -10.47 7.11
CA HIS A 32 6.19 -11.25 5.91
C HIS A 32 7.58 -10.99 5.32
N GLY A 33 8.32 -10.02 5.85
CA GLY A 33 9.71 -9.74 5.50
C GLY A 33 9.92 -9.53 3.99
N ASP A 34 10.88 -10.29 3.45
CA ASP A 34 11.38 -10.15 2.09
C ASP A 34 10.35 -10.55 1.03
N ALA A 35 9.47 -11.52 1.33
CA ALA A 35 8.41 -11.96 0.42
C ALA A 35 7.41 -10.81 0.14
N TYR A 36 6.98 -10.12 1.20
CA TYR A 36 6.10 -8.97 1.05
C TYR A 36 6.79 -7.77 0.42
N ARG A 37 8.10 -7.57 0.65
CA ARG A 37 8.87 -6.52 -0.03
C ARG A 37 8.84 -6.70 -1.55
N ARG A 38 9.08 -7.92 -2.05
CA ARG A 38 9.02 -8.24 -3.49
C ARG A 38 7.63 -8.06 -4.07
N TYR A 39 6.59 -8.45 -3.32
CA TYR A 39 5.20 -8.22 -3.71
C TYR A 39 4.86 -6.73 -3.79
N ARG A 40 5.23 -5.94 -2.76
CA ARG A 40 4.96 -4.49 -2.66
C ARG A 40 5.64 -3.68 -3.78
N GLU A 41 6.78 -4.13 -4.30
CA GLU A 41 7.41 -3.47 -5.44
C GLU A 41 6.52 -3.48 -6.68
N LYS A 42 5.73 -4.54 -6.86
CA LYS A 42 4.91 -4.79 -8.05
C LYS A 42 3.44 -4.38 -7.91
N VAL A 43 2.96 -4.19 -6.68
CA VAL A 43 1.57 -3.79 -6.39
C VAL A 43 1.51 -2.35 -5.85
N PRO A 44 0.66 -1.46 -6.37
CA PRO A 44 0.48 -0.13 -5.82
C PRO A 44 -0.17 -0.18 -4.42
N GLY A 45 0.30 0.67 -3.50
CA GLY A 45 -0.24 0.80 -2.15
C GLY A 45 -1.50 1.69 -2.09
N LEU A 46 -1.53 2.67 -1.19
CA LEU A 46 -2.70 3.55 -1.00
C LEU A 46 -3.14 4.31 -2.27
N VAL A 47 -2.17 4.72 -3.10
CA VAL A 47 -2.45 5.45 -4.33
C VAL A 47 -2.33 4.49 -5.50
N PRO A 48 -3.40 4.30 -6.30
CA PRO A 48 -3.35 3.47 -7.49
C PRO A 48 -2.41 4.11 -8.50
N LEU A 49 -1.31 3.43 -8.81
CA LEU A 49 -0.39 3.83 -9.88
C LEU A 49 -0.76 3.01 -11.12
N PRO A 50 -1.31 3.61 -12.19
CA PRO A 50 -1.86 2.86 -13.32
C PRO A 50 -0.81 2.06 -14.09
N TRP A 51 0.47 2.37 -13.91
CA TRP A 51 1.61 1.65 -14.50
C TRP A 51 2.18 0.53 -13.61
N LYS A 52 1.76 0.41 -12.34
CA LYS A 52 2.11 -0.74 -11.50
C LYS A 52 1.02 -1.80 -11.62
N ARG A 53 1.20 -2.74 -12.53
CA ARG A 53 0.33 -3.92 -12.67
C ARG A 53 1.15 -5.19 -12.56
N LEU A 54 0.76 -6.06 -11.64
CA LEU A 54 1.31 -7.39 -11.51
C LEU A 54 0.74 -8.27 -12.65
N SER A 55 1.60 -8.80 -13.50
CA SER A 55 1.19 -9.75 -14.54
C SER A 55 0.92 -11.14 -13.94
N ARG A 56 0.09 -11.95 -14.59
CA ARG A 56 -0.28 -13.29 -14.10
C ARG A 56 0.94 -14.20 -13.89
N ALA A 57 1.96 -14.08 -14.73
CA ALA A 57 3.22 -14.82 -14.58
C ALA A 57 4.01 -14.42 -13.31
N GLU A 58 3.96 -13.15 -12.93
CA GLU A 58 4.61 -12.66 -11.71
C GLU A 58 3.84 -13.09 -10.46
N VAL A 59 2.51 -13.21 -10.53
CA VAL A 59 1.70 -13.80 -9.44
C VAL A 59 2.12 -15.24 -9.18
N GLU A 60 2.19 -16.07 -10.23
CA GLU A 60 2.53 -17.49 -10.14
C GLU A 60 3.93 -17.71 -9.57
N THR A 61 4.88 -16.82 -9.92
CA THR A 61 6.24 -16.85 -9.35
C THR A 61 6.23 -16.53 -7.86
N LEU A 62 5.46 -15.52 -7.44
CA LEU A 62 5.35 -15.14 -6.02
C LEU A 62 4.62 -16.20 -5.18
N GLU A 63 3.59 -16.86 -5.74
CA GLU A 63 2.89 -17.96 -5.07
C GLU A 63 3.80 -19.17 -4.84
N SER A 64 4.70 -19.47 -5.79
CA SER A 64 5.67 -20.57 -5.66
C SER A 64 6.78 -20.31 -4.63
N GLU A 65 7.04 -19.05 -4.28
CA GLU A 65 8.07 -18.65 -3.29
C GLU A 65 7.58 -18.68 -1.84
N VAL A 66 6.27 -18.76 -1.60
CA VAL A 66 5.69 -18.82 -0.25
C VAL A 66 5.65 -20.28 0.21
N PRO A 67 6.45 -20.70 1.22
CA PRO A 67 6.36 -22.05 1.76
C PRO A 67 5.03 -22.21 2.49
N SER A 68 4.30 -23.29 2.17
CA SER A 68 3.03 -23.68 2.80
C SER A 68 3.17 -23.96 4.30
#